data_AF-V5EVT9-F1
#
_entry.id   AF-V5EVT9-F1
#
_cell.length_a   1.000
_cell.length_b   1.000
_cell.length_c   1.000
_cell.angle_alpha   90.00
_cell.angle_beta   90.00
_cell.angle_gamma   90.00
#
_symmetry.space_group_name_H-M   'P 1'
#
loop_
_entity.id
_entity.type
_entity.pdbx_description
1 polymer ?
#
loop_
_entity_poly.entity_id
_entity_poly.type
_entity_poly.pdbx_seq_one_letter_code
_entity_poly.pdbx_strand_id
1 'polypeptide(L)'
;MAGSGVEPGPHTGSGTEATNADLSAPQRASVLSNLDFSEIAKIQLPPASGIADYAIFDRDDARAVHGSQPSFTKSFEPERIRELIDVFVQATAPSVSASELKESTREIELAGKTFTISGPRGAQYPLEIATLHAKDGGEVYFVAPTATLLLLFQTAPGADVQYQSNEKQGVWTAVRSFAFALSEKGL
;
A
#
# COMPACT_ATOMS: atom_id res chain seq x y z
N MET A 1 -36.01 -50.38 11.81
CA MET A 1 -36.67 -49.60 10.74
C MET A 1 -36.55 -48.14 11.15
N ALA A 2 -35.62 -47.40 10.53
CA ALA A 2 -35.87 -46.47 9.41
C ALA A 2 -36.76 -45.30 9.87
N GLY A 3 -36.37 -44.03 9.84
CA GLY A 3 -35.44 -43.32 8.95
C GLY A 3 -36.20 -42.13 8.37
N SER A 4 -35.64 -40.92 8.50
CA SER A 4 -35.89 -39.66 7.77
C SER A 4 -35.68 -38.51 8.76
N GLY A 5 -34.71 -37.63 8.61
CA GLY A 5 -33.99 -37.20 7.40
C GLY A 5 -33.87 -35.69 7.54
N VAL A 6 -32.80 -35.24 8.23
CA VAL A 6 -32.50 -33.82 8.37
C VAL A 6 -31.73 -33.42 7.10
N GLU A 7 -32.45 -32.89 6.11
CA GLU A 7 -31.87 -32.24 4.94
C GLU A 7 -32.01 -30.72 5.07
N PRO A 8 -30.98 -30.00 5.52
CA PRO A 8 -30.75 -28.64 5.07
C PRO A 8 -30.06 -28.74 3.71
N GLY A 9 -30.78 -28.36 2.66
CA GLY A 9 -30.29 -28.38 1.28
C GLY A 9 -28.96 -27.63 1.09
N PRO A 10 -28.23 -27.92 0.00
CA PRO A 10 -26.95 -27.31 -0.29
C PRO A 10 -27.16 -25.81 -0.43
N HIS A 11 -26.66 -25.06 0.54
CA HIS A 11 -26.53 -23.62 0.44
C HIS A 11 -25.52 -23.42 -0.68
N THR A 12 -26.02 -22.97 -1.82
CA THR A 12 -25.25 -22.45 -2.94
C THR A 12 -24.56 -21.16 -2.50
N GLY A 13 -23.56 -21.29 -1.63
CA GLY A 13 -22.50 -20.30 -1.43
C GLY A 13 -21.35 -20.66 -2.36
N SER A 14 -21.64 -20.64 -3.66
CA SER A 14 -20.65 -20.83 -4.73
C SER A 14 -19.82 -19.56 -4.82
N GLY A 15 -18.54 -19.66 -4.48
CA GLY A 15 -17.58 -18.57 -4.65
C GLY A 15 -16.81 -18.31 -3.36
N THR A 16 -15.95 -19.26 -2.98
CA THR A 16 -14.82 -18.98 -2.11
C THR A 16 -13.95 -17.93 -2.79
N GLU A 17 -14.25 -16.65 -2.59
CA GLU A 17 -13.27 -15.58 -2.75
C GLU A 17 -12.27 -15.76 -1.60
N ALA A 18 -11.40 -16.76 -1.71
CA ALA A 18 -10.14 -16.74 -1.00
C ALA A 18 -9.38 -15.55 -1.61
N THR A 19 -9.59 -14.38 -1.02
CA THR A 19 -8.79 -13.19 -1.31
C THR A 19 -7.32 -13.59 -1.21
N ASN A 20 -6.42 -13.06 -2.05
CA ASN A 20 -5.00 -13.38 -1.94
C ASN A 20 -4.42 -13.04 -0.54
N ALA A 21 -5.14 -12.23 0.24
CA ALA A 21 -4.91 -11.96 1.65
C ALA A 21 -5.00 -13.21 2.56
N ASP A 22 -5.76 -14.25 2.19
CA ASP A 22 -5.89 -15.49 2.95
C ASP A 22 -4.76 -16.51 2.65
N LEU A 23 -3.89 -16.21 1.69
CA LEU A 23 -2.78 -17.08 1.32
C LEU A 23 -1.65 -17.02 2.36
N SER A 24 -1.06 -18.18 2.64
CA SER A 24 0.18 -18.25 3.44
C SER A 24 1.34 -17.54 2.71
N ALA A 25 2.34 -17.05 3.46
CA ALA A 25 3.48 -16.32 2.89
C ALA A 25 4.16 -17.02 1.69
N PRO A 26 4.40 -18.34 1.67
CA PRO A 26 4.98 -19.01 0.49
C PRO A 26 4.04 -19.02 -0.74
N GLN A 27 2.74 -19.17 -0.52
CA GLN A 27 1.74 -19.15 -1.59
C GLN A 27 1.61 -17.76 -2.19
N ARG A 28 1.61 -16.73 -1.34
CA ARG A 28 1.57 -15.34 -1.76
C ARG A 28 2.82 -14.91 -2.53
N ALA A 29 4.00 -15.27 -2.03
CA ALA A 29 5.26 -15.06 -2.75
C ALA A 29 5.22 -15.67 -4.16
N SER A 30 4.59 -16.84 -4.31
CA SER A 30 4.42 -17.49 -5.62
C SER A 30 3.50 -16.71 -6.55
N VAL A 31 2.35 -16.20 -6.06
CA VAL A 31 1.44 -15.34 -6.84
C VAL A 31 2.14 -14.05 -7.26
N LEU A 32 2.82 -13.40 -6.33
CA LEU A 32 3.57 -12.17 -6.57
C LEU A 32 4.70 -12.36 -7.58
N SER A 33 5.38 -13.51 -7.56
CA SER A 33 6.45 -13.81 -8.53
C SER A 33 5.97 -13.97 -9.98
N ASN A 34 4.69 -14.29 -10.19
CA ASN A 34 4.10 -14.47 -11.52
C ASN A 34 3.56 -13.16 -12.12
N LEU A 35 3.53 -12.07 -11.34
CA LEU A 35 3.02 -10.78 -11.78
C LEU A 35 4.16 -9.91 -12.31
N ASP A 36 3.95 -9.37 -13.51
CA ASP A 36 4.87 -8.39 -14.08
C ASP A 36 4.52 -6.98 -13.57
N PHE A 37 4.91 -6.70 -12.33
CA PHE A 37 4.74 -5.37 -11.72
C PHE A 37 5.43 -4.27 -12.53
N SER A 38 6.49 -4.61 -13.28
CA SER A 38 7.23 -3.64 -14.08
C SER A 38 6.43 -3.18 -15.30
N GLU A 39 5.70 -4.07 -15.95
CA GLU A 39 4.79 -3.72 -17.06
C GLU A 39 3.57 -2.93 -16.56
N ILE A 40 3.00 -3.33 -15.41
CA ILE A 40 1.89 -2.57 -14.78
C ILE A 40 2.37 -1.15 -14.44
N ALA A 41 3.57 -1.02 -13.87
CA ALA A 41 4.16 0.27 -13.53
C ALA A 41 4.39 1.14 -14.77
N LYS A 42 4.88 0.58 -15.88
CA LYS A 42 5.06 1.35 -17.14
C LYS A 42 3.76 1.93 -17.68
N ILE A 43 2.66 1.19 -17.55
CA ILE A 43 1.34 1.63 -18.06
C ILE A 43 0.74 2.69 -17.14
N GLN A 44 0.82 2.48 -15.82
CA GLN A 44 0.08 3.26 -14.83
C GLN A 44 0.87 4.42 -14.22
N LEU A 45 2.21 4.37 -14.29
CA LEU A 45 3.13 5.39 -13.78
C LEU A 45 3.92 6.00 -14.96
N PRO A 46 3.26 6.69 -15.90
CA PRO A 46 3.97 7.31 -17.02
C PRO A 46 4.98 8.34 -16.50
N PRO A 47 6.08 8.64 -17.21
CA PRO A 47 7.10 9.60 -16.76
C PRO A 47 6.56 10.99 -16.40
N ALA A 48 5.44 11.40 -17.01
CA ALA A 48 4.76 12.66 -16.71
C ALA A 48 4.00 12.67 -15.37
N SER A 49 3.94 11.54 -14.67
CA SER A 49 3.24 11.42 -13.38
C SER A 49 3.93 12.15 -12.23
N GLY A 50 5.19 12.59 -12.40
CA GLY A 50 5.96 13.27 -11.35
C GLY A 50 6.51 12.31 -10.29
N ILE A 51 6.55 11.01 -10.57
CA ILE A 51 7.15 9.96 -9.73
C ILE A 51 8.56 9.68 -10.24
N ALA A 52 9.56 9.78 -9.38
CA ALA A 52 10.94 9.42 -9.69
C ALA A 52 11.19 7.92 -9.47
N ASP A 53 10.85 7.44 -8.27
CA ASP A 53 11.12 6.07 -7.87
C ASP A 53 9.90 5.42 -7.21
N TYR A 54 9.83 4.08 -7.27
CA TYR A 54 8.76 3.32 -6.60
C TYR A 54 9.24 1.98 -6.04
N ALA A 55 8.62 1.58 -4.93
CA ALA A 55 8.80 0.30 -4.28
C ALA A 55 7.45 -0.31 -3.91
N ILE A 56 7.38 -1.64 -3.97
CA ILE A 56 6.22 -2.45 -3.63
C ILE A 56 6.70 -3.43 -2.58
N PHE A 57 6.08 -3.42 -1.40
CA PHE A 57 6.38 -4.33 -0.30
C PHE A 57 5.20 -5.24 -0.06
N ASP A 58 5.45 -6.51 0.27
CA ASP A 58 4.41 -7.39 0.80
C ASP A 58 4.05 -6.93 2.21
N ARG A 59 2.74 -6.83 2.48
CA ARG A 59 2.21 -6.31 3.73
C ARG A 59 2.51 -7.22 4.93
N ASP A 60 2.68 -8.52 4.73
CA ASP A 60 2.82 -9.47 5.85
C ASP A 60 4.28 -9.66 6.27
N ASP A 61 5.23 -9.62 5.32
CA ASP A 61 6.64 -9.85 5.62
C ASP A 61 7.53 -8.60 5.49
N ALA A 62 6.97 -7.49 4.97
CA ALA A 62 7.63 -6.21 4.71
C ALA A 62 8.81 -6.30 3.73
N ARG A 63 8.85 -7.32 2.88
CA ARG A 63 9.90 -7.50 1.87
C ARG A 63 9.47 -6.91 0.54
N ALA A 64 10.46 -6.38 -0.18
CA ALA A 64 10.24 -5.86 -1.51
C ALA A 64 9.83 -6.99 -2.47
N VAL A 65 8.76 -6.74 -3.24
CA VAL A 65 8.24 -7.65 -4.25
C VAL A 65 9.03 -7.48 -5.56
N HIS A 66 9.16 -8.56 -6.32
CA HIS A 66 9.77 -8.56 -7.65
C HIS A 66 9.10 -7.52 -8.56
N GLY A 67 9.89 -6.72 -9.27
CA GLY A 67 9.40 -5.62 -10.11
C GLY A 67 9.37 -4.24 -9.42
N SER A 68 9.65 -4.17 -8.12
CA SER A 68 10.08 -2.91 -7.48
C SER A 68 11.42 -2.43 -8.04
N GLN A 69 11.69 -1.13 -8.00
CA GLN A 69 12.99 -0.61 -8.44
C GLN A 69 14.12 -1.04 -7.47
N PRO A 70 15.14 -1.80 -7.92
CA PRO A 70 16.14 -2.38 -7.02
C PRO A 70 17.06 -1.37 -6.33
N SER A 71 17.29 -0.21 -6.95
CA SER A 71 18.08 0.89 -6.38
C SER A 71 17.36 1.56 -5.22
N PHE A 72 16.04 1.71 -5.33
CA PHE A 72 15.22 2.39 -4.34
C PHE A 72 14.92 1.47 -3.14
N THR A 73 14.51 0.24 -3.39
CA THR A 73 14.16 -0.76 -2.35
C THR A 73 15.28 -1.07 -1.36
N LYS A 74 16.55 -1.04 -1.78
CA LYS A 74 17.71 -1.30 -0.91
C LYS A 74 17.88 -0.28 0.21
N SER A 75 17.27 0.89 0.06
CA SER A 75 17.34 1.94 1.07
C SER A 75 16.37 1.70 2.23
N PHE A 76 15.48 0.70 2.15
CA PHE A 76 14.45 0.47 3.15
C PHE A 76 14.74 -0.78 3.99
N GLU A 77 14.90 -0.59 5.29
CA GLU A 77 14.98 -1.69 6.25
C GLU A 77 13.58 -2.29 6.47
N PRO A 78 13.42 -3.63 6.45
CA PRO A 78 12.12 -4.28 6.63
C PRO A 78 11.41 -3.87 7.92
N GLU A 79 12.16 -3.63 9.00
CA GLU A 79 11.63 -3.21 10.30
C GLU A 79 10.91 -1.86 10.20
N ARG A 80 11.48 -0.91 9.45
CA ARG A 80 10.88 0.41 9.21
C ARG A 80 9.66 0.33 8.30
N ILE A 81 9.66 -0.59 7.34
CA ILE A 81 8.47 -0.86 6.51
C ILE A 81 7.34 -1.48 7.34
N ARG A 82 7.64 -2.37 8.29
CA ARG A 82 6.62 -2.90 9.22
C ARG A 82 6.00 -1.79 10.06
N GLU A 83 6.82 -0.88 10.62
CA GLU A 83 6.31 0.28 11.36
C GLU A 83 5.35 1.13 10.50
N LEU A 84 5.67 1.31 9.21
CA LEU A 84 4.81 2.03 8.27
C LEU A 84 3.50 1.27 7.98
N ILE A 85 3.53 -0.06 7.87
CA ILE A 85 2.33 -0.90 7.70
C ILE A 85 1.44 -0.79 8.94
N ASP A 86 2.03 -0.88 10.13
CA ASP A 86 1.33 -0.77 11.41
C ASP A 86 0.58 0.55 11.55
N VAL A 87 1.15 1.64 11.03
CA VAL A 87 0.46 2.94 10.95
C VAL A 87 -0.86 2.85 10.19
N PHE A 88 -0.89 2.21 9.02
CA PHE A 88 -2.12 2.03 8.24
C PHE A 88 -3.09 1.05 8.89
N VAL A 89 -2.60 0.00 9.53
CA VAL A 89 -3.42 -0.94 10.30
C VAL A 89 -4.12 -0.22 11.46
N GLN A 90 -3.40 0.61 12.21
CA GLN A 90 -3.96 1.39 13.31
C GLN A 90 -4.95 2.45 12.81
N ALA A 91 -4.68 3.08 11.66
CA ALA A 91 -5.58 4.07 11.06
C ALA A 91 -6.91 3.50 10.58
N THR A 92 -6.91 2.24 10.18
CA THR A 92 -8.11 1.52 9.73
C THR A 92 -8.81 0.75 10.86
N ALA A 93 -8.21 0.70 12.06
CA ALA A 93 -8.77 -0.02 13.19
C ALA A 93 -9.98 0.74 13.80
N PRO A 94 -11.14 0.08 13.96
CA PRO A 94 -12.37 0.71 14.44
C PRO A 94 -12.30 1.19 15.90
N SER A 95 -11.31 0.70 16.66
CA SER A 95 -11.11 1.01 18.08
C SER A 95 -10.17 2.18 18.35
N VAL A 96 -9.45 2.68 17.34
CA VAL A 96 -8.47 3.74 17.53
C VAL A 96 -9.13 5.09 17.33
N SER A 97 -9.04 5.95 18.35
CA SER A 97 -9.59 7.30 18.24
C SER A 97 -8.76 8.18 17.31
N ALA A 98 -9.41 9.17 16.68
CA ALA A 98 -8.72 10.14 15.82
C ALA A 98 -7.62 10.95 16.57
N SER A 99 -7.68 11.00 17.91
CA SER A 99 -6.69 11.64 18.76
C SER A 99 -5.45 10.76 18.94
N GLU A 100 -5.63 9.47 19.22
CA GLU A 100 -4.54 8.49 19.35
C GLU A 100 -3.78 8.36 18.02
N LEU A 101 -4.48 8.33 16.89
CA LEU A 101 -3.87 8.37 15.56
C LEU A 101 -3.00 9.63 15.35
N LYS A 102 -3.47 10.79 15.78
CA LYS A 102 -2.68 12.02 15.64
C LYS A 102 -1.45 12.08 16.54
N GLU A 103 -1.40 11.29 17.59
CA GLU A 103 -0.26 11.24 18.52
C GLU A 103 0.75 10.17 18.11
N SER A 104 0.28 8.98 17.70
CA SER A 104 1.11 7.85 17.29
C SER A 104 1.68 7.98 15.88
N THR A 105 1.06 8.77 15.01
CA THR A 105 1.37 8.79 13.56
C THR A 105 2.10 10.06 13.11
N ARG A 106 2.86 10.74 13.97
CA ARG A 106 3.47 12.02 13.58
C ARG A 106 4.73 11.86 12.75
N GLU A 107 5.56 10.89 13.08
CA GLU A 107 6.91 10.78 12.54
C GLU A 107 7.31 9.32 12.33
N ILE A 108 8.09 9.07 11.28
CA ILE A 108 8.65 7.76 10.98
C ILE A 108 10.06 7.92 10.41
N GLU A 109 10.93 6.95 10.68
CA GLU A 109 12.25 6.88 10.06
C GLU A 109 12.23 5.90 8.89
N LEU A 110 12.62 6.36 7.70
CA LEU A 110 12.73 5.54 6.49
C LEU A 110 14.00 5.94 5.75
N ALA A 111 14.76 4.97 5.24
CA ALA A 111 15.99 5.21 4.51
C ALA A 111 16.99 6.16 5.23
N GLY A 112 17.08 6.04 6.56
CA GLY A 112 17.94 6.88 7.41
C GLY A 112 17.49 8.34 7.53
N LYS A 113 16.25 8.66 7.11
CA LYS A 113 15.67 10.01 7.18
C LYS A 113 14.39 10.00 8.01
N THR A 114 14.15 11.10 8.71
CA THR A 114 12.90 11.29 9.45
C THR A 114 11.87 11.98 8.58
N PHE A 115 10.69 11.36 8.47
CA PHE A 115 9.54 11.88 7.75
C PHE A 115 8.43 12.24 8.72
N THR A 116 7.70 13.30 8.40
CA THR A 116 6.41 13.61 9.02
C THR A 116 5.29 13.01 8.19
N ILE A 117 4.36 12.30 8.82
CA ILE A 117 3.25 11.66 8.12
C ILE A 117 2.06 12.62 8.06
N SER A 118 1.51 12.80 6.86
CA SER A 118 0.28 13.57 6.64
C SER A 118 -0.77 12.69 5.98
N GLY A 119 -1.89 12.46 6.67
CA GLY A 119 -2.81 11.35 6.40
C GLY A 119 -2.37 10.06 7.12
N PRO A 120 -3.10 8.93 7.00
CA PRO A 120 -4.36 8.70 6.29
C PRO A 120 -5.57 9.36 6.98
N ARG A 121 -6.54 9.85 6.19
CA ARG A 121 -7.79 10.42 6.71
C ARG A 121 -8.76 9.28 6.95
N GLY A 122 -8.61 8.63 8.11
CA GLY A 122 -9.42 7.47 8.51
C GLY A 122 -10.90 7.65 8.13
N ALA A 123 -11.47 6.56 7.59
CA ALA A 123 -12.84 6.37 7.10
C ALA A 123 -13.10 6.40 5.58
N GLN A 124 -12.09 6.22 4.72
CA GLN A 124 -12.34 5.92 3.29
C GLN A 124 -11.52 4.72 2.81
N TYR A 125 -12.11 3.54 2.91
CA TYR A 125 -11.67 2.38 2.13
C TYR A 125 -12.30 2.45 0.73
N PRO A 126 -11.58 2.19 -0.37
CA PRO A 126 -10.14 2.01 -0.49
C PRO A 126 -9.47 3.30 -1.02
N LEU A 127 -9.17 4.29 -0.17
CA LEU A 127 -8.53 5.56 -0.59
C LEU A 127 -7.60 6.19 0.48
N GLU A 128 -6.81 5.37 1.17
CA GLU A 128 -5.87 5.84 2.18
C GLU A 128 -4.47 6.05 1.61
N ILE A 129 -4.27 7.15 0.88
CA ILE A 129 -2.91 7.59 0.53
C ILE A 129 -2.39 8.47 1.66
N ALA A 130 -1.28 8.09 2.29
CA ALA A 130 -0.52 8.97 3.17
C ALA A 130 0.57 9.68 2.38
N THR A 131 0.90 10.91 2.79
CA THR A 131 2.03 11.66 2.25
C THR A 131 3.07 11.85 3.36
N LEU A 132 4.28 11.37 3.11
CA LEU A 132 5.44 11.50 3.99
C LEU A 132 6.28 12.70 3.54
N HIS A 133 6.56 13.62 4.45
CA HIS A 133 7.38 14.81 4.19
C HIS A 133 8.69 14.73 4.96
N ALA A 134 9.82 14.67 4.26
CA ALA A 134 11.13 14.66 4.90
C ALA A 134 11.35 15.92 5.73
N LYS A 135 11.82 15.79 6.97
CA LYS A 135 12.10 16.92 7.85
C LYS A 135 13.24 17.80 7.36
N ASP A 136 14.24 17.20 6.73
CA ASP A 136 15.40 17.91 6.18
C ASP A 136 15.09 18.60 4.84
N GLY A 137 13.83 18.50 4.37
CA GLY A 137 13.36 19.05 3.11
C GLY A 137 13.74 18.19 1.91
N GLY A 138 13.07 18.46 0.78
CA GLY A 138 13.49 17.96 -0.54
C GLY A 138 13.02 16.56 -0.94
N GLU A 139 12.34 15.80 -0.08
CA GLU A 139 11.74 14.51 -0.47
C GLU A 139 10.32 14.37 0.07
N VAL A 140 9.42 13.99 -0.84
CA VAL A 140 8.03 13.65 -0.51
C VAL A 140 7.74 12.23 -0.98
N TYR A 141 7.27 11.38 -0.08
CA TYR A 141 6.81 10.05 -0.45
C TYR A 141 5.29 9.96 -0.38
N PHE A 142 4.70 9.24 -1.32
CA PHE A 142 3.31 8.83 -1.27
C PHE A 142 3.26 7.35 -0.93
N VAL A 143 2.43 7.00 0.05
CA VAL A 143 2.27 5.63 0.52
C VAL A 143 0.82 5.23 0.37
N ALA A 144 0.57 4.09 -0.25
CA ALA A 144 -0.76 3.55 -0.43
C ALA A 144 -0.78 2.06 -0.07
N PRO A 145 -1.58 1.62 0.91
CA PRO A 145 -1.79 0.21 1.17
C PRO A 145 -2.81 -0.37 0.18
N THR A 146 -2.63 -1.64 -0.17
CA THR A 146 -3.66 -2.49 -0.78
C THR A 146 -4.03 -3.62 0.19
N ALA A 147 -4.77 -4.63 -0.28
CA ALA A 147 -5.13 -5.75 0.59
C ALA A 147 -3.88 -6.50 1.10
N THR A 148 -2.90 -6.69 0.22
CA THR A 148 -1.71 -7.53 0.42
C THR A 148 -0.38 -6.80 0.25
N LEU A 149 -0.38 -5.55 -0.24
CA LEU A 149 0.83 -4.80 -0.55
C LEU A 149 0.85 -3.45 0.17
N LEU A 150 2.06 -2.92 0.36
CA LEU A 150 2.32 -1.53 0.67
C LEU A 150 3.08 -0.92 -0.51
N LEU A 151 2.53 0.14 -1.08
CA LEU A 151 3.10 0.85 -2.22
C LEU A 151 3.75 2.14 -1.74
N LEU A 152 4.99 2.38 -2.16
CA LEU A 152 5.77 3.55 -1.80
C LEU A 152 6.29 4.24 -3.07
N PHE A 153 6.04 5.54 -3.20
CA PHE A 153 6.41 6.34 -4.37
C PHE A 153 7.17 7.57 -3.95
N GLN A 154 8.36 7.79 -4.50
CA GLN A 154 9.12 9.02 -4.34
C GLN A 154 8.75 10.00 -5.46
N THR A 155 8.46 11.25 -5.10
CA THR A 155 8.27 12.33 -6.06
C THR A 155 9.56 12.71 -6.76
N ALA A 156 9.45 13.13 -8.02
CA ALA A 156 10.56 13.72 -8.74
C ALA A 156 10.88 15.13 -8.19
N PRO A 157 12.15 15.57 -8.28
CA PRO A 157 12.53 16.92 -7.87
C PRO A 157 11.67 17.98 -8.57
N GLY A 158 11.05 18.87 -7.78
CA GLY A 158 10.13 19.90 -8.28
C GLY A 158 8.65 19.47 -8.34
N ALA A 159 8.36 18.18 -8.18
CA ALA A 159 7.03 17.69 -7.78
C ALA A 159 6.88 17.60 -6.24
N ASP A 160 7.91 18.03 -5.49
CA ASP A 160 7.92 18.19 -4.02
C ASP A 160 7.12 19.41 -3.59
N VAL A 161 5.81 19.36 -3.76
CA VAL A 161 4.96 20.53 -3.54
C VAL A 161 4.32 20.53 -2.16
N GLN A 162 4.78 21.49 -1.36
CA GLN A 162 3.99 22.02 -0.25
C GLN A 162 2.71 22.66 -0.83
N TYR A 163 1.57 22.08 -0.47
CA TYR A 163 0.19 22.51 -0.75
C TYR A 163 -0.30 22.53 -2.24
N GLN A 164 -1.36 21.75 -2.51
CA GLN A 164 -2.27 21.75 -3.68
C GLN A 164 -1.77 22.29 -5.05
N SER A 165 -0.65 21.80 -5.57
CA SER A 165 -0.30 22.06 -6.97
C SER A 165 -0.87 20.99 -7.92
N ASN A 166 -0.92 21.30 -9.22
CA ASN A 166 -1.38 20.37 -10.25
C ASN A 166 -0.49 19.12 -10.34
N GLU A 167 0.81 19.29 -10.07
CA GLU A 167 1.81 18.21 -10.03
C GLU A 167 1.50 17.24 -8.89
N LYS A 168 1.13 17.74 -7.70
CA LYS A 168 0.69 16.88 -6.59
C LYS A 168 -0.54 16.05 -6.95
N GLN A 169 -1.49 16.66 -7.67
CA GLN A 169 -2.70 15.97 -8.12
C GLN A 169 -2.38 14.90 -9.16
N GLY A 170 -1.41 15.15 -10.05
CA GLY A 170 -0.90 14.18 -11.01
C GLY A 170 -0.29 12.95 -10.32
N VAL A 171 0.62 13.18 -9.37
CA VAL A 171 1.23 12.11 -8.57
C VAL A 171 0.16 11.33 -7.81
N TRP A 172 -0.74 12.03 -7.11
CA TRP A 172 -1.80 11.40 -6.33
C TRP A 172 -2.74 10.55 -7.20
N THR A 173 -3.08 11.03 -8.40
CA THR A 173 -3.92 10.29 -9.35
C THR A 173 -3.20 9.05 -9.87
N ALA A 174 -1.90 9.15 -10.20
CA ALA A 174 -1.11 8.01 -10.66
C ALA A 174 -0.99 6.92 -9.57
N VAL A 175 -0.68 7.33 -8.33
CA VAL A 175 -0.61 6.42 -7.16
C VAL A 175 -1.94 5.71 -6.95
N ARG A 176 -3.04 6.46 -6.99
CA ARG A 176 -4.39 5.91 -6.82
C ARG A 176 -4.76 4.92 -7.93
N SER A 177 -4.51 5.27 -9.19
CA SER A 177 -4.79 4.40 -10.34
C SER A 177 -3.99 3.11 -10.28
N PHE A 178 -2.71 3.19 -9.90
CA PHE A 178 -1.86 2.02 -9.73
C PHE A 178 -2.32 1.13 -8.58
N ALA A 179 -2.62 1.70 -7.41
CA ALA A 179 -3.16 0.96 -6.27
C ALA A 179 -4.50 0.27 -6.62
N PHE A 180 -5.36 0.95 -7.37
CA PHE A 180 -6.62 0.40 -7.84
C PHE A 180 -6.41 -0.76 -8.82
N ALA A 181 -5.51 -0.62 -9.80
CA ALA A 181 -5.18 -1.68 -10.75
C ALA A 181 -4.61 -2.94 -10.09
N LEU A 182 -3.87 -2.79 -8.98
CA LEU A 182 -3.40 -3.91 -8.16
C LEU A 182 -4.55 -4.53 -7.35
N SER A 183 -5.41 -3.69 -6.78
CA SER A 183 -6.60 -4.14 -6.03
C SER A 183 -7.57 -4.94 -6.92
N GLU A 184 -7.77 -4.53 -8.19
CA GLU A 184 -8.57 -5.28 -9.17
C GLU A 184 -7.99 -6.67 -9.48
N LYS A 185 -6.70 -6.88 -9.25
CA LYS A 185 -6.03 -8.18 -9.36
C LYS A 185 -6.08 -8.98 -8.05
N GLY A 186 -6.81 -8.48 -7.04
CA GLY A 186 -6.95 -9.09 -5.72
C GLY A 186 -5.73 -8.91 -4.83
N LEU A 187 -4.91 -7.87 -5.07
CA LEU A 187 -3.69 -7.57 -4.31
C LEU A 187 -3.89 -6.41 -3.34
#